data_AF-A0A069D5X7-F1
#
_entry.id   AF-A0A069D5X7-F1
#
_cell.length_a   1.000
_cell.length_b   1.000
_cell.length_c   1.000
_cell.angle_alpha   90.00
_cell.angle_beta   90.00
_cell.angle_gamma   90.00
#
_symmetry.space_group_name_H-M   'P 1'
#
loop_
_entity.id
_entity.type
_entity.pdbx_description
1 polymer ?
#
loop_
_entity_poly.entity_id
_entity_poly.type
_entity_poly.pdbx_seq_one_letter_code
_entity_poly.pdbx_strand_id
1 'polypeptide(L)'
;MKQRTFHGGDLNKATSLFEYGLLVRYVPNVKSWQCVYKSGTNRYSYGWISEIALNEIFTKDWGKKHLKVFMENCCSYWDEWVLFPMQHKIDDFIAYFGSLELFGEDYSGGYTAKEICRKLHLKFDIDYEQA
;
A
#
# COMPACT_ATOMS: atom_id res chain seq x y z
N MET A 1 -6.12 -1.41 17.63
CA MET A 1 -5.39 -0.14 17.87
C MET A 1 -4.94 0.39 16.51
N LYS A 2 -5.30 1.62 16.10
CA LYS A 2 -4.93 2.14 14.77
C LYS A 2 -3.44 2.55 14.78
N GLN A 3 -2.65 1.99 13.87
CA GLN A 3 -1.19 2.17 13.82
C GLN A 3 -0.83 3.55 13.25
N ARG A 4 -0.32 4.45 14.10
CA ARG A 4 -0.06 5.87 13.76
C ARG A 4 1.30 6.12 13.12
N THR A 5 2.21 5.16 13.24
CA THR A 5 3.54 5.17 12.61
C THR A 5 3.53 4.31 11.35
N PHE A 6 4.45 4.60 10.42
CA PHE A 6 4.63 3.74 9.26
C PHE A 6 5.06 2.34 9.66
N HIS A 7 4.41 1.34 9.07
CA HIS A 7 4.66 -0.10 9.22
C HIS A 7 4.29 -0.79 7.91
N GLY A 8 4.84 -1.98 7.68
CA GLY A 8 4.52 -2.81 6.52
C GLY A 8 4.28 -4.26 6.95
N GLY A 9 4.45 -5.20 6.01
CA GLY A 9 4.35 -6.63 6.29
C GLY A 9 5.51 -7.19 7.11
N ASP A 10 6.65 -6.46 7.16
CA ASP A 10 7.83 -6.86 7.93
C ASP A 10 8.04 -5.96 9.17
N LEU A 11 8.71 -6.50 10.20
CA LEU A 11 9.13 -5.75 11.39
C LEU A 11 10.08 -4.60 11.02
N ASN A 12 10.89 -4.78 9.97
CA ASN A 12 11.78 -3.79 9.41
C ASN A 12 11.06 -2.95 8.34
N LYS A 13 10.98 -1.63 8.59
CA LYS A 13 10.36 -0.67 7.68
C LYS A 13 11.08 -0.56 6.34
N ALA A 14 12.40 -0.73 6.32
CA ALA A 14 13.18 -0.65 5.09
C ALA A 14 12.88 -1.88 4.22
N THR A 15 12.96 -3.09 4.76
CA THR A 15 12.53 -4.33 4.08
C THR A 15 11.10 -4.20 3.56
N SER A 16 10.17 -3.74 4.39
CA SER A 16 8.78 -3.48 3.98
C SER A 16 8.65 -2.57 2.75
N LEU A 17 9.46 -1.50 2.65
CA LEU A 17 9.35 -0.55 1.55
C LEU A 17 10.16 -0.96 0.32
N PHE A 18 11.41 -1.41 0.50
CA PHE A 18 12.34 -1.63 -0.59
C PHE A 18 12.21 -3.01 -1.21
N GLU A 19 11.84 -4.03 -0.42
CA GLU A 19 11.62 -5.39 -0.91
C GLU A 19 10.14 -5.64 -1.19
N TYR A 20 9.26 -5.33 -0.23
CA TYR A 20 7.81 -5.57 -0.38
C TYR A 20 7.03 -4.39 -0.95
N GLY A 21 7.66 -3.21 -1.10
CA GLY A 21 7.06 -2.11 -1.84
C GLY A 21 5.98 -1.31 -1.11
N LEU A 22 5.73 -1.52 0.20
CA LEU A 22 4.62 -0.86 0.90
C LEU A 22 4.91 -0.53 2.38
N LEU A 23 4.63 0.72 2.76
CA LEU A 23 4.46 1.16 4.14
C LEU A 23 3.15 1.91 4.28
N VAL A 24 2.41 1.66 5.36
CA VAL A 24 1.16 2.36 5.65
C VAL A 24 1.17 2.95 7.05
N ARG A 25 0.39 4.02 7.24
CA ARG A 25 0.04 4.53 8.58
C ARG A 25 -1.37 5.07 8.57
N TYR A 26 -2.08 4.90 9.68
CA TYR A 26 -3.37 5.55 9.86
C TYR A 26 -3.18 6.99 10.36
N VAL A 27 -3.85 7.94 9.70
CA VAL A 27 -3.83 9.36 10.08
C VAL A 27 -5.21 9.74 10.64
N PRO A 28 -5.36 9.90 11.98
CA PRO A 28 -6.67 10.08 12.61
C PRO A 28 -7.47 11.29 12.13
N ASN A 29 -6.82 12.42 11.90
CA ASN A 29 -7.49 13.66 11.51
C ASN A 29 -8.07 13.59 10.08
N VAL A 30 -7.45 12.77 9.22
CA VAL A 30 -7.90 12.52 7.84
C VAL A 30 -8.84 11.31 7.78
N LYS A 31 -8.87 10.49 8.83
CA LYS A 31 -9.59 9.21 8.90
C LYS A 31 -9.24 8.25 7.75
N SER A 32 -8.00 8.32 7.28
CA SER A 32 -7.52 7.59 6.11
C SER A 32 -6.14 6.98 6.37
N TRP A 33 -5.78 5.98 5.57
CA TRP A 33 -4.46 5.36 5.57
C TRP A 33 -3.59 6.06 4.54
N GLN A 34 -2.48 6.62 5.01
CA GLN A 34 -1.43 7.10 4.12
C GLN A 34 -0.52 5.94 3.77
N CYS A 35 -0.30 5.74 2.48
CA CYS A 35 0.51 4.67 1.93
C CYS A 35 1.75 5.28 1.26
N VAL A 36 2.91 4.70 1.51
CA VAL A 36 4.12 4.88 0.70
C VAL A 36 4.31 3.60 -0.07
N TYR A 37 4.38 3.68 -1.39
CA TYR A 37 4.45 2.50 -2.23
C TYR A 37 5.49 2.66 -3.33
N LYS A 38 6.01 1.53 -3.83
CA LYS A 38 6.89 1.50 -5.00
C LYS A 38 6.03 1.74 -6.25
N SER A 39 6.24 2.86 -6.93
CA SER A 39 5.47 3.29 -8.12
C SER A 39 6.17 2.98 -9.45
N GLY A 40 7.41 2.48 -9.38
CA GLY A 40 8.20 2.04 -10.51
C GLY A 40 9.58 1.59 -10.08
N THR A 41 10.46 1.34 -11.04
CA THR A 41 11.86 0.96 -10.76
C THR A 41 12.55 2.07 -9.96
N ASN A 42 12.87 1.80 -8.69
CA ASN A 42 13.49 2.75 -7.76
C ASN A 42 12.72 4.08 -7.56
N ARG A 43 11.39 4.05 -7.75
CA ARG A 43 10.51 5.21 -7.54
C ARG A 43 9.45 4.90 -6.50
N TYR A 44 9.19 5.88 -5.65
CA TYR A 44 8.29 5.75 -4.51
C TYR A 44 7.30 6.90 -4.47
N SER A 45 6.03 6.59 -4.26
CA SER A 45 4.96 7.59 -4.28
C SER A 45 4.10 7.47 -3.03
N TYR A 46 3.20 8.45 -2.84
CA TYR A 46 2.26 8.45 -1.73
C TYR A 46 0.83 8.35 -2.22
N GLY A 47 0.02 7.59 -1.51
CA GLY A 47 -1.39 7.39 -1.77
C GLY A 47 -2.20 7.47 -0.49
N TRP A 48 -3.51 7.64 -0.63
CA TRP A 48 -4.43 7.69 0.50
C TRP A 48 -5.64 6.82 0.21
N ILE A 49 -6.02 5.97 1.16
CA ILE A 49 -7.22 5.17 1.05
C ILE A 49 -7.88 4.99 2.42
N SER A 50 -9.20 5.14 2.48
CA SER A 50 -9.97 4.78 3.67
C SER A 50 -10.43 3.34 3.57
N GLU A 51 -10.63 2.69 4.71
CA GLU A 51 -11.18 1.33 4.75
C GLU A 51 -12.55 1.23 4.09
N ILE A 52 -13.38 2.27 4.27
CA ILE A 52 -14.70 2.36 3.61
C ILE A 52 -14.52 2.40 2.10
N ALA A 53 -13.66 3.28 1.59
CA ALA A 53 -13.43 3.42 0.15
C ALA A 53 -12.89 2.12 -0.47
N LEU A 54 -11.94 1.45 0.19
CA LEU A 54 -11.42 0.16 -0.28
C LEU A 54 -12.54 -0.90 -0.37
N ASN A 55 -13.41 -0.97 0.63
CA ASN A 55 -14.53 -1.90 0.61
C ASN A 55 -15.58 -1.52 -0.45
N GLU A 56 -15.77 -0.23 -0.72
CA GLU A 56 -16.70 0.27 -1.74
C GLU A 56 -16.25 -0.10 -3.17
N ILE A 57 -14.95 -0.23 -3.43
CA ILE A 57 -14.44 -0.72 -4.72
C ILE A 57 -15.06 -2.09 -5.07
N PHE A 58 -15.14 -3.00 -4.10
CA PHE A 58 -15.66 -4.35 -4.30
C PHE A 58 -17.16 -4.50 -4.10
N THR A 59 -17.83 -3.55 -3.43
CA THR A 59 -19.27 -3.66 -3.12
C THR A 59 -20.15 -2.80 -4.03
N LYS A 60 -19.62 -1.68 -4.54
CA LYS A 60 -20.37 -0.67 -5.29
C LYS A 60 -19.74 -0.28 -6.64
N ASP A 61 -18.43 -0.45 -6.80
CA ASP A 61 -17.70 0.02 -7.97
C ASP A 61 -17.33 -1.12 -8.96
N TRP A 62 -16.45 -0.81 -9.91
CA TRP A 62 -15.94 -1.71 -10.93
C TRP A 62 -15.32 -2.99 -10.35
N GLY A 63 -14.70 -2.92 -9.15
CA GLY A 63 -14.07 -4.05 -8.48
C GLY A 63 -15.05 -5.17 -8.14
N LYS A 64 -16.36 -4.86 -8.01
CA LYS A 64 -17.41 -5.86 -7.75
C LYS A 64 -17.43 -7.01 -8.76
N LYS A 65 -17.17 -6.72 -10.04
CA LYS A 65 -17.16 -7.75 -11.09
C LYS A 65 -15.91 -8.65 -11.02
N HIS A 66 -14.87 -8.22 -10.30
CA HIS A 66 -13.62 -8.96 -10.11
C HIS A 66 -13.51 -9.63 -8.74
N LEU A 67 -14.43 -9.33 -7.81
CA LEU A 67 -14.33 -9.76 -6.42
C LEU A 67 -14.07 -11.27 -6.28
N LYS A 68 -14.79 -12.11 -7.02
CA LYS A 68 -14.61 -13.56 -6.95
C LYS A 68 -13.17 -13.98 -7.29
N VAL A 69 -12.64 -13.53 -8.43
CA VAL A 69 -11.30 -13.91 -8.90
C VAL A 69 -10.22 -13.29 -8.00
N PHE A 70 -10.43 -12.08 -7.50
CA PHE A 70 -9.54 -11.45 -6.54
C PHE A 70 -9.45 -12.26 -5.22
N MET A 71 -10.58 -12.69 -4.67
CA MET A 71 -10.62 -13.53 -3.47
C MET A 71 -9.95 -14.90 -3.68
N GLU A 72 -10.15 -15.51 -4.86
CA GLU A 72 -9.46 -16.74 -5.26
C GLU A 72 -7.93 -16.54 -5.28
N ASN A 73 -7.45 -15.40 -5.81
CA ASN A 73 -6.03 -15.06 -5.79
C ASN A 73 -5.49 -14.86 -4.37
N CYS A 74 -6.26 -14.21 -3.49
CA CYS A 74 -5.91 -14.02 -2.08
C CYS A 74 -6.02 -15.31 -1.26
N CYS A 75 -6.50 -16.42 -1.83
CA CYS A 75 -6.81 -17.66 -1.11
C CYS A 75 -7.70 -17.42 0.12
N SER A 76 -8.70 -16.53 0.00
CA SER A 76 -9.55 -16.10 1.11
C SER A 76 -11.02 -15.93 0.68
N TYR A 77 -11.91 -15.74 1.65
CA TYR A 77 -13.29 -15.32 1.44
C TYR A 77 -13.48 -13.85 1.83
N TRP A 78 -14.50 -13.18 1.26
CA TRP A 78 -14.72 -11.76 1.51
C TRP A 78 -14.90 -11.41 3.00
N ASP A 79 -15.68 -12.20 3.72
CA ASP A 79 -15.97 -12.04 5.15
C ASP A 79 -14.73 -12.25 6.04
N GLU A 80 -13.75 -13.02 5.57
CA GLU A 80 -12.45 -13.17 6.22
C GLU A 80 -11.51 -12.01 5.84
N TRP A 81 -11.37 -11.75 4.54
CA TRP A 81 -10.44 -10.77 3.99
C TRP A 81 -10.68 -9.36 4.54
N VAL A 82 -11.95 -8.95 4.68
CA VAL A 82 -12.27 -7.61 5.22
C VAL A 82 -11.79 -7.40 6.67
N LEU A 83 -11.60 -8.49 7.42
CA LEU A 83 -11.11 -8.46 8.80
C LEU A 83 -9.58 -8.35 8.88
N PHE A 84 -8.87 -8.57 7.79
CA PHE A 84 -7.42 -8.43 7.77
C PHE A 84 -6.98 -6.99 8.06
N PRO A 85 -5.77 -6.82 8.62
CA PRO A 85 -5.18 -5.50 8.78
C PRO A 85 -5.15 -4.75 7.45
N MET A 86 -5.39 -3.43 7.50
CA MET A 86 -5.42 -2.60 6.29
C MET A 86 -4.14 -2.67 5.45
N GLN A 87 -2.97 -2.86 6.08
CA GLN A 87 -1.73 -3.08 5.33
C GLN A 87 -1.84 -4.30 4.41
N HIS A 88 -2.28 -5.45 4.93
CA HIS A 88 -2.46 -6.68 4.17
C HIS A 88 -3.47 -6.47 3.04
N LYS A 89 -4.62 -5.86 3.33
CA LYS A 89 -5.65 -5.59 2.32
C LYS A 89 -5.15 -4.71 1.17
N ILE A 90 -4.31 -3.72 1.48
CA ILE A 90 -3.71 -2.84 0.48
C ILE A 90 -2.64 -3.59 -0.33
N ASP A 91 -1.84 -4.42 0.34
CA ASP A 91 -0.81 -5.24 -0.28
C ASP A 91 -1.41 -6.20 -1.32
N ASP A 92 -2.43 -6.97 -0.94
CA ASP A 92 -3.19 -7.84 -1.84
C ASP A 92 -3.75 -7.07 -3.05
N PHE A 93 -4.36 -5.90 -2.78
CA PHE A 93 -4.95 -5.09 -3.84
C PHE A 93 -3.88 -4.63 -4.84
N ILE A 94 -2.76 -4.09 -4.34
CA ILE A 94 -1.67 -3.60 -5.20
C ILE A 94 -1.01 -4.76 -5.94
N ALA A 95 -0.82 -5.91 -5.31
CA ALA A 95 -0.24 -7.08 -5.94
C ALA A 95 -1.10 -7.59 -7.12
N TYR A 96 -2.43 -7.51 -7.00
CA TYR A 96 -3.34 -8.02 -8.03
C TYR A 96 -3.73 -6.97 -9.09
N PHE A 97 -4.12 -5.76 -8.68
CA PHE A 97 -4.62 -4.70 -9.58
C PHE A 97 -3.57 -3.62 -9.88
N GLY A 98 -2.53 -3.50 -9.07
CA GLY A 98 -1.55 -2.42 -9.17
C GLY A 98 -1.93 -1.17 -8.36
N SER A 99 -0.92 -0.37 -8.02
CA SER A 99 -1.10 0.86 -7.25
C SER A 99 -1.86 1.95 -8.00
N LEU A 100 -1.81 1.93 -9.34
CA LEU A 100 -2.50 2.87 -10.20
C LEU A 100 -4.02 2.77 -10.01
N GLU A 101 -4.56 1.56 -9.97
CA GLU A 101 -5.99 1.32 -9.77
C GLU A 101 -6.47 1.75 -8.38
N LEU A 102 -5.58 1.73 -7.37
CA LEU A 102 -5.93 2.10 -6.01
C LEU A 102 -5.78 3.61 -5.74
N PHE A 103 -4.73 4.24 -6.28
CA PHE A 103 -4.35 5.61 -5.92
C PHE A 103 -4.45 6.62 -7.06
N GLY A 104 -4.66 6.16 -8.30
CA GLY A 104 -4.63 6.98 -9.51
C GLY A 104 -3.20 7.30 -9.97
N GLU A 105 -3.11 8.05 -11.07
CA GLU A 105 -1.82 8.44 -11.66
C GLU A 105 -1.04 9.41 -10.77
N ASP A 106 0.24 9.13 -10.54
CA ASP A 106 1.18 10.06 -9.93
C ASP A 106 2.01 10.78 -11.00
N TYR A 107 1.60 12.00 -11.33
CA TYR A 107 2.30 12.87 -12.29
C TYR A 107 3.55 13.54 -11.72
N SER A 108 3.86 13.38 -10.43
CA SER A 108 5.02 14.02 -9.80
C SER A 108 6.36 13.33 -10.10
N GLY A 109 6.33 12.15 -10.73
CA GLY A 109 7.52 11.34 -11.02
C GLY A 109 8.08 10.58 -9.81
N GLY A 110 7.44 10.70 -8.64
CA GLY A 110 7.80 10.01 -7.40
C GLY A 110 9.14 10.44 -6.79
N TYR A 111 9.42 9.89 -5.62
CA TYR A 111 10.66 10.05 -4.87
C TYR A 111 11.67 8.96 -5.23
N THR A 112 12.96 9.30 -5.22
CA THR A 112 14.07 8.34 -5.22
C THR A 112 14.20 7.62 -3.87
N ALA A 113 14.97 6.53 -3.81
CA ALA A 113 15.28 5.81 -2.58
C ALA A 113 15.91 6.72 -1.51
N LYS A 114 16.81 7.62 -1.90
CA LYS A 114 17.47 8.57 -1.00
C LYS A 114 16.50 9.60 -0.42
N GLU A 115 15.62 10.15 -1.25
CA GLU A 115 14.61 11.13 -0.83
C GLU A 115 13.59 10.50 0.12
N ILE A 116 13.12 9.30 -0.20
CA ILE A 116 12.12 8.62 0.64
C ILE A 116 12.72 8.17 1.98
N CYS A 117 13.98 7.69 2.00
CA CYS A 117 14.69 7.40 3.24
C CYS A 117 14.76 8.64 4.15
N ARG A 118 15.15 9.79 3.59
CA ARG A 118 15.21 11.05 4.34
C ARG A 118 13.84 11.43 4.90
N LYS A 119 12.78 11.31 4.11
CA LYS A 119 11.41 11.68 4.49
C LYS A 119 10.82 10.74 5.56
N LEU A 120 11.20 9.46 5.54
CA LEU A 120 10.74 8.43 6.48
C LEU A 120 11.67 8.22 7.67
N HIS A 121 12.78 8.98 7.74
CA HIS A 121 13.84 8.81 8.73
C HIS A 121 14.39 7.38 8.77
N LEU A 122 14.60 6.79 7.59
CA LEU A 122 15.29 5.51 7.40
C LEU A 122 16.77 5.77 7.08
N LYS A 123 17.65 4.88 7.55
CA LYS A 123 19.04 4.89 7.11
C LYS A 123 19.07 4.47 5.63
N PHE A 124 19.63 5.33 4.79
CA PHE A 124 19.84 5.01 3.38
C PHE A 124 20.94 3.97 3.21
N ASP A 125 20.69 3.02 2.30
CA ASP A 125 21.65 2.05 1.81
C ASP A 125 21.64 2.10 0.27
N ILE A 126 22.80 1.92 -0.36
CA ILE A 126 22.94 1.99 -1.82
C ILE A 126 22.24 0.82 -2.51
N ASP A 127 22.10 -0.31 -1.81
CA ASP A 127 21.43 -1.51 -2.33
C ASP A 127 19.94 -1.25 -2.63
N TYR A 128 19.34 -0.23 -1.98
CA TYR A 128 17.96 0.19 -2.26
C TYR A 128 17.77 0.85 -3.64
N GLU A 129 18.85 1.22 -4.32
CA GLU A 129 18.80 1.68 -5.72
C GLU A 129 18.94 0.53 -6.72
N GLN A 130 19.17 -0.70 -6.24
CA GLN A 130 19.36 -1.90 -7.07
C GLN A 130 18.20 -2.90 -6.93
N ALA A 131 17.22 -2.60 -6.05
CA ALA A 131 16.10 -3.46 -5.68
C ALA A 131 14.81 -3.21 -6.49
#